data_AF-A0A431LMQ0-F1
#
_entry.id   AF-A0A431LMQ0-F1
#
_cell.length_a   1.000
_cell.length_b   1.000
_cell.length_c   1.000
_cell.angle_alpha   90.00
_cell.angle_beta   90.00
_cell.angle_gamma   90.00
#
_symmetry.space_group_name_H-M   'P 1'
#
loop_
_entity.id
_entity.type
_entity.pdbx_description
1 polymer ?
#
loop_
_entity_poly.entity_id
_entity_poly.type
_entity_poly.pdbx_seq_one_letter_code
_entity_poly.pdbx_strand_id
1 'polypeptide(L)'
;MDASDPQTKPFEVTDKHRPVDDTEFRARVLFLTAGIGILGSRLLKDYIDHCDLASGTNTETSLTMEQYSVTVKELLTISIWLTLFEQAATRTLPLWFKDFVLACHNVADKVQPKPTSQETDEKYNLESPVAEICQQVSINLCMQLNLGATANDALIYLGDLLLQAKPERAELLEFALTQPVAALDKRIKES
;
A
#
# COMPACT_ATOMS: atom_id res chain seq x y z
N MET A 1 6.85 32.97 17.61
CA MET A 1 6.59 33.19 16.18
C MET A 1 6.40 31.83 15.59
N ASP A 2 5.15 31.52 15.28
CA ASP A 2 4.66 30.21 14.86
C ASP A 2 5.09 29.99 13.40
N ALA A 3 5.99 29.04 13.16
CA ALA A 3 6.30 28.56 11.83
C ALA A 3 5.41 27.34 11.57
N SER A 4 4.11 27.60 11.39
CA SER A 4 3.20 26.62 10.81
C SER A 4 3.61 26.44 9.35
N ASP A 5 4.35 25.37 9.11
CA ASP A 5 4.54 24.77 7.79
C ASP A 5 3.18 24.74 7.07
N PRO A 6 3.03 25.26 5.83
CA PRO A 6 1.77 25.20 5.13
C PRO A 6 1.43 23.73 4.93
N GLN A 7 0.55 23.19 5.78
CA GLN A 7 -0.07 21.88 5.60
C GLN A 7 -0.60 21.83 4.17
N THR A 8 0.14 21.16 3.28
CA THR A 8 -0.34 20.77 1.97
C THR A 8 -1.63 20.03 2.23
N LYS A 9 -2.74 20.61 1.78
CA LYS A 9 -4.03 19.93 1.87
C LYS A 9 -3.85 18.55 1.24
N PRO A 10 -4.27 17.47 1.91
CA PRO A 10 -4.21 16.14 1.32
C PRO A 10 -4.98 16.16 -0.01
N PHE A 11 -4.44 15.51 -1.04
CA PHE A 11 -5.09 15.40 -2.34
C PHE A 11 -6.48 14.79 -2.18
N GLU A 12 -7.48 15.42 -2.81
CA GLU A 12 -8.89 15.00 -2.72
C GLU A 12 -9.40 14.55 -4.09
N VAL A 13 -9.93 13.33 -4.16
CA VAL A 13 -10.55 12.81 -5.39
C VAL A 13 -11.90 13.49 -5.66
N THR A 14 -12.07 14.02 -6.87
CA THR A 14 -13.31 14.67 -7.34
C THR A 14 -13.63 14.21 -8.76
N ASP A 15 -14.84 14.49 -9.25
CA ASP A 15 -15.23 14.13 -10.63
C ASP A 15 -14.36 14.76 -11.73
N LYS A 16 -13.60 15.82 -11.41
CA LYS A 16 -12.63 16.40 -12.35
C LYS A 16 -11.44 15.48 -12.64
N HIS A 17 -11.19 14.51 -11.75
CA HIS A 17 -10.09 13.55 -11.84
C HIS A 17 -10.53 12.23 -12.50
N ARG A 18 -11.78 12.12 -12.93
CA ARG A 18 -12.29 10.91 -13.57
C ARG A 18 -11.55 10.69 -14.89
N PRO A 19 -11.04 9.47 -15.16
CA PRO A 19 -10.45 9.14 -16.45
C PRO A 19 -11.45 9.41 -17.59
N VAL A 20 -10.97 10.00 -18.68
CA VAL A 20 -11.86 10.43 -19.79
C VAL A 20 -12.42 9.27 -20.60
N ASP A 21 -11.71 8.14 -20.63
CA ASP A 21 -12.10 6.92 -21.34
C ASP A 21 -11.53 5.66 -20.67
N ASP A 22 -11.90 4.49 -21.21
CA ASP A 22 -11.47 3.18 -20.72
C ASP A 22 -9.96 2.94 -20.85
N THR A 23 -9.31 3.55 -21.84
CA THR A 23 -7.87 3.42 -22.06
C THR A 23 -7.11 4.11 -20.94
N GLU A 24 -7.49 5.37 -20.67
CA GLU A 24 -6.93 6.15 -19.58
C GLU A 24 -7.24 5.51 -18.23
N PHE A 25 -8.46 5.01 -18.03
CA PHE A 25 -8.85 4.29 -16.82
C PHE A 25 -7.89 3.12 -16.55
N ARG A 26 -7.67 2.25 -17.54
CA ARG A 26 -6.79 1.09 -17.39
C ARG A 26 -5.34 1.48 -17.12
N ALA A 27 -4.82 2.49 -17.83
CA ALA A 27 -3.45 2.96 -17.65
C ALA A 27 -3.22 3.49 -16.22
N ARG A 28 -4.16 4.29 -15.71
CA ARG A 28 -4.09 4.85 -14.35
C ARG A 28 -4.25 3.77 -13.27
N VAL A 29 -5.12 2.78 -13.49
CA VAL A 29 -5.25 1.61 -12.59
C VAL A 29 -3.94 0.83 -12.54
N LEU A 30 -3.36 0.51 -13.70
CA LEU A 30 -2.08 -0.23 -13.77
C LEU A 30 -0.96 0.53 -13.05
N PHE A 31 -0.88 1.85 -13.27
CA PHE A 31 0.10 2.69 -12.59
C PHE A 31 -0.06 2.65 -11.07
N LEU A 32 -1.28 2.89 -10.55
CA LEU A 32 -1.47 2.93 -9.11
C LEU A 32 -1.19 1.56 -8.47
N THR A 33 -1.69 0.48 -9.07
CA THR A 33 -1.41 -0.88 -8.57
C THR A 33 0.09 -1.18 -8.57
N ALA A 34 0.81 -0.83 -9.63
CA ALA A 34 2.26 -1.04 -9.70
C ALA A 34 3.02 -0.18 -8.68
N GLY A 35 2.68 1.11 -8.57
CA GLY A 35 3.29 2.04 -7.62
C GLY A 35 3.09 1.61 -6.17
N ILE A 36 1.88 1.20 -5.79
CA ILE A 36 1.60 0.65 -4.46
C ILE A 36 2.31 -0.68 -4.25
N GLY A 37 2.47 -1.50 -5.30
CA GLY A 37 3.22 -2.76 -5.21
C GLY A 37 4.70 -2.52 -4.92
N ILE A 38 5.31 -1.54 -5.57
CA ILE A 38 6.69 -1.10 -5.32
C ILE A 38 6.82 -0.57 -3.89
N LEU A 39 5.86 0.25 -3.43
CA LEU A 39 5.81 0.71 -2.04
C LEU A 39 5.75 -0.47 -1.07
N GLY A 40 4.84 -1.43 -1.27
CA GLY A 40 4.73 -2.62 -0.41
C GLY A 40 6.02 -3.45 -0.36
N SER A 41 6.70 -3.60 -1.50
CA SER A 41 8.02 -4.24 -1.60
C SER A 41 9.09 -3.52 -0.77
N ARG A 42 9.13 -2.19 -0.84
CA ARG A 42 10.02 -1.35 -0.04
C ARG A 42 9.72 -1.45 1.46
N LEU A 43 8.45 -1.34 1.87
CA LEU A 43 8.06 -1.47 3.27
C LEU A 43 8.43 -2.85 3.85
N LEU A 44 8.26 -3.92 3.06
CA LEU A 44 8.69 -5.25 3.45
C LEU A 44 10.21 -5.34 3.60
N LYS A 45 10.96 -4.74 2.67
CA LYS A 45 12.41 -4.69 2.75
C LYS A 45 12.87 -3.95 4.01
N ASP A 46 12.32 -2.77 4.28
CA ASP A 46 12.66 -1.98 5.47
C ASP A 46 12.34 -2.73 6.77
N TYR A 47 11.24 -3.50 6.77
CA TYR A 47 10.87 -4.38 7.88
C TYR A 47 11.87 -5.54 8.09
N ILE A 48 12.30 -6.20 7.01
CA ILE A 48 13.31 -7.27 7.07
C ILE A 48 14.65 -6.71 7.54
N ASP A 49 15.10 -5.58 6.96
CA ASP A 49 16.36 -4.95 7.31
C ASP A 49 16.38 -4.54 8.80
N HIS A 50 15.26 -4.04 9.35
CA HIS A 50 15.10 -3.78 10.79
C HIS A 50 15.24 -5.05 11.64
N CYS A 51 14.56 -6.12 11.24
CA CYS A 51 14.62 -7.42 11.90
C CYS A 51 16.04 -8.01 11.89
N ASP A 52 16.75 -7.90 10.76
CA ASP A 52 18.11 -8.41 10.60
C ASP A 52 19.10 -7.63 11.48
N LEU A 53 19.01 -6.28 11.49
CA LEU A 53 19.84 -5.43 12.33
C LEU A 53 19.67 -5.71 13.83
N ALA A 54 18.43 -5.95 14.28
CA ALA A 54 18.12 -6.25 15.68
C ALA A 54 18.63 -7.64 16.12
N SER A 55 18.70 -8.60 15.20
CA SER A 55 19.14 -9.96 15.49
C SER A 55 20.64 -10.06 15.85
N GLY A 56 21.45 -9.08 15.45
CA GLY A 56 22.91 -9.08 15.65
C GLY A 56 23.65 -10.18 14.87
N THR A 57 22.93 -11.01 14.13
CA THR A 57 23.44 -12.04 13.23
C THR A 57 23.40 -11.49 11.81
N ASN A 58 24.55 -11.44 11.11
CA ASN A 58 24.64 -11.18 9.67
C ASN A 58 24.00 -12.30 8.80
N THR A 59 23.06 -13.07 9.36
CA THR A 59 22.24 -13.99 8.60
C THR A 59 21.14 -13.17 7.97
N GLU A 60 21.30 -12.85 6.68
CA GLU A 60 20.20 -12.39 5.84
C GLU A 60 18.99 -13.31 6.12
N THR A 61 17.86 -12.75 6.54
CA THR A 61 16.63 -13.54 6.67
C THR A 61 16.35 -14.19 5.32
N SER A 62 16.47 -15.53 5.25
CA SER A 62 16.28 -16.28 4.01
C SER A 62 14.80 -16.51 3.72
N LEU A 63 14.08 -15.47 3.31
CA LEU A 63 12.73 -15.61 2.77
C LEU A 63 12.79 -16.26 1.40
N THR A 64 11.90 -17.21 1.13
CA THR A 64 11.72 -17.69 -0.24
C THR A 64 11.10 -16.60 -1.10
N MET A 65 11.38 -16.63 -2.41
CA MET A 65 10.74 -15.70 -3.35
C MET A 65 9.21 -15.80 -3.31
N GLU A 66 8.67 -16.99 -3.03
CA GLU A 66 7.24 -17.20 -2.85
C GLU A 66 6.71 -16.47 -1.61
N GLN A 67 7.36 -16.64 -0.45
CA GLN A 67 6.98 -15.92 0.78
C GLN A 67 7.04 -14.42 0.59
N TYR A 68 8.12 -13.93 -0.02
CA TYR A 68 8.28 -12.51 -0.32
C TYR A 68 7.15 -11.99 -1.21
N SER A 69 6.88 -12.66 -2.33
CA SER A 69 5.82 -12.28 -3.28
C SER A 69 4.43 -12.28 -2.65
N VAL A 70 4.10 -13.32 -1.85
CA VAL A 70 2.84 -13.43 -1.12
C VAL A 70 2.67 -12.29 -0.13
N THR A 71 3.73 -11.95 0.63
CA THR A 71 3.67 -10.84 1.59
C THR A 71 3.57 -9.49 0.90
N VAL A 72 4.31 -9.25 -0.19
CA VAL A 72 4.16 -8.02 -0.99
C VAL A 72 2.75 -7.89 -1.54
N LYS A 73 2.14 -8.99 -2.01
CA LYS A 73 0.75 -8.99 -2.46
C LYS A 73 -0.22 -8.61 -1.35
N GLU A 74 -0.03 -9.13 -0.15
CA GLU A 74 -0.86 -8.78 1.00
C GLU A 74 -0.73 -7.28 1.37
N LEU A 75 0.51 -6.77 1.42
CA LEU A 75 0.80 -5.35 1.67
C LEU A 75 0.22 -4.43 0.57
N LEU A 76 0.29 -4.85 -0.69
CA LEU A 76 -0.33 -4.17 -1.82
C LEU A 76 -1.84 -4.06 -1.63
N THR A 77 -2.52 -5.17 -1.34
CA THR A 77 -3.97 -5.20 -1.12
C THR A 77 -4.38 -4.27 0.03
N ILE A 78 -3.70 -4.36 1.18
CA ILE A 78 -3.97 -3.49 2.33
C ILE A 78 -3.69 -2.02 2.01
N SER A 79 -2.64 -1.72 1.27
CA SER A 79 -2.30 -0.35 0.92
C SER A 79 -3.30 0.27 -0.07
N ILE A 80 -3.88 -0.52 -0.98
CA ILE A 80 -5.00 -0.09 -1.83
C ILE A 80 -6.23 0.22 -0.96
N TRP A 81 -6.55 -0.64 0.01
CA TRP A 81 -7.66 -0.41 0.95
C TRP A 81 -7.44 0.86 1.79
N LEU A 82 -6.23 1.05 2.34
CA LEU A 82 -5.86 2.26 3.10
C LEU A 82 -6.04 3.52 2.26
N THR A 83 -5.66 3.47 0.97
CA THR A 83 -5.85 4.59 0.03
C THR A 83 -7.33 4.97 -0.10
N LEU A 84 -8.22 3.98 -0.20
CA LEU A 84 -9.67 4.21 -0.24
C LEU A 84 -10.17 4.81 1.09
N PHE A 85 -9.78 4.23 2.22
CA PHE A 85 -10.19 4.69 3.55
C PHE A 85 -9.77 6.15 3.80
N GLU A 86 -8.53 6.49 3.45
CA GLU A 86 -7.97 7.83 3.62
C GLU A 86 -8.75 8.89 2.84
N GLN A 87 -9.25 8.55 1.65
CA GLN A 87 -10.12 9.42 0.86
C GLN A 87 -11.54 9.48 1.43
N ALA A 88 -12.08 8.35 1.92
CA ALA A 88 -13.42 8.29 2.48
C ALA A 88 -13.55 9.06 3.81
N ALA A 89 -12.46 9.19 4.57
CA ALA A 89 -12.42 9.90 5.84
C ALA A 89 -12.73 11.39 5.72
N THR A 90 -12.50 12.00 4.54
CA THR A 90 -12.70 13.44 4.32
C THR A 90 -14.03 13.75 3.65
N ARG A 91 -14.63 12.80 2.91
CA ARG A 91 -15.83 13.04 2.11
C ARG A 91 -16.49 11.77 1.58
N THR A 92 -17.70 11.94 1.04
CA THR A 92 -18.31 10.95 0.17
C THR A 92 -17.53 10.83 -1.15
N LEU A 93 -17.16 9.60 -1.48
CA LEU A 93 -16.39 9.27 -2.68
C LEU A 93 -17.27 9.12 -3.93
N PRO A 94 -16.83 9.63 -5.09
CA PRO A 94 -17.49 9.34 -6.36
C PRO A 94 -17.57 7.84 -6.66
N LEU A 95 -18.65 7.40 -7.30
CA LEU A 95 -18.83 5.97 -7.63
C LEU A 95 -17.72 5.43 -8.52
N TRP A 96 -17.32 6.20 -9.54
CA TRP A 96 -16.25 5.80 -10.46
C TRP A 96 -14.92 5.54 -9.74
N PHE A 97 -14.68 6.21 -8.60
CA PHE A 97 -13.45 6.00 -7.84
C PHE A 97 -13.49 4.69 -7.05
N LYS A 98 -14.66 4.26 -6.59
CA LYS A 98 -14.83 2.92 -6.00
C LYS A 98 -14.57 1.83 -7.05
N ASP A 99 -15.10 2.03 -8.27
CA ASP A 99 -14.84 1.12 -9.40
C ASP A 99 -13.35 1.10 -9.79
N PHE A 100 -12.68 2.25 -9.71
CA PHE A 100 -11.24 2.38 -9.93
C PHE A 100 -10.42 1.59 -8.90
N VAL A 101 -10.75 1.71 -7.61
CA VAL A 101 -10.09 0.94 -6.54
C VAL A 101 -10.35 -0.56 -6.70
N LEU A 102 -11.58 -0.96 -7.00
CA LEU A 102 -11.91 -2.36 -7.29
C LEU A 102 -11.12 -2.90 -8.49
N ALA A 103 -10.94 -2.09 -9.54
CA ALA A 103 -10.10 -2.46 -10.66
C ALA A 103 -8.62 -2.64 -10.25
N CYS A 104 -8.11 -1.85 -9.30
CA CYS A 104 -6.76 -2.01 -8.78
C CYS A 104 -6.57 -3.36 -8.06
N HIS A 105 -7.54 -3.77 -7.25
CA HIS A 105 -7.56 -5.10 -6.64
C HIS A 105 -7.60 -6.23 -7.68
N ASN A 106 -8.46 -6.10 -8.70
CA ASN A 106 -8.56 -7.06 -9.78
C ASN A 106 -7.25 -7.20 -10.58
N VAL A 107 -6.53 -6.10 -10.80
CA VAL A 107 -5.20 -6.15 -11.43
C VAL A 107 -4.21 -6.85 -10.51
N ALA A 108 -4.21 -6.54 -9.22
CA ALA A 108 -3.31 -7.17 -8.26
C ALA A 108 -3.53 -8.70 -8.18
N ASP A 109 -4.78 -9.16 -8.18
CA ASP A 109 -5.13 -10.58 -8.16
C ASP A 109 -4.78 -11.31 -9.47
N LYS A 110 -4.76 -10.59 -10.60
CA LYS A 110 -4.30 -11.18 -11.88
C LYS A 110 -2.78 -11.36 -11.92
N VAL A 111 -2.03 -10.44 -11.30
CA VAL A 111 -0.56 -10.48 -11.27
C VAL A 111 -0.07 -11.54 -10.29
N GLN A 112 -0.65 -11.55 -9.07
CA GLN A 112 -0.34 -12.53 -8.05
C GLN A 112 -1.66 -13.06 -7.45
N PRO A 113 -2.10 -14.28 -7.83
CA PRO A 113 -3.43 -14.80 -7.47
C PRO A 113 -3.64 -15.08 -5.98
N LYS A 114 -2.57 -15.13 -5.18
CA LYS A 114 -2.65 -15.48 -3.76
C LYS A 114 -1.79 -14.56 -2.88
N PRO A 115 -2.33 -14.08 -1.74
CA PRO A 115 -3.76 -14.11 -1.39
C PRO A 115 -4.57 -13.27 -2.37
N THR A 116 -5.82 -13.66 -2.62
CA THR A 116 -6.78 -12.81 -3.33
C THR A 116 -7.08 -11.58 -2.48
N SER A 117 -7.58 -10.52 -3.13
CA SER A 117 -7.97 -9.32 -2.41
C SER A 117 -9.10 -9.62 -1.42
N GLN A 118 -10.05 -10.47 -1.82
CA GLN A 118 -11.13 -10.94 -0.94
C GLN A 118 -10.60 -11.72 0.28
N GLU A 119 -9.68 -12.66 0.10
CA GLU A 119 -9.09 -13.40 1.23
C GLU A 119 -8.37 -12.46 2.21
N THR A 120 -7.76 -11.39 1.71
CA THR A 120 -7.12 -10.37 2.55
C THR A 120 -8.18 -9.57 3.31
N ASP A 121 -9.24 -9.13 2.64
CA ASP A 121 -10.33 -8.37 3.25
C ASP A 121 -11.06 -9.18 4.33
N GLU A 122 -11.23 -10.49 4.13
CA GLU A 122 -11.83 -11.41 5.11
C GLU A 122 -10.88 -11.71 6.29
N LYS A 123 -9.56 -11.64 6.07
CA LYS A 123 -8.54 -11.88 7.10
C LYS A 123 -8.46 -10.75 8.12
N TYR A 124 -8.71 -9.51 7.70
CA TYR A 124 -8.58 -8.32 8.53
C TYR A 124 -9.95 -7.74 8.89
N ASN A 125 -10.14 -7.33 10.14
CA ASN A 125 -11.37 -6.65 10.52
C ASN A 125 -11.37 -5.22 9.98
N LEU A 126 -11.76 -5.02 8.71
CA LEU A 126 -11.75 -3.73 8.04
C LEU A 126 -12.73 -2.69 8.64
N GLU A 127 -13.56 -3.10 9.60
CA GLU A 127 -14.39 -2.22 10.41
C GLU A 127 -13.65 -1.64 11.63
N SER A 128 -12.49 -2.19 11.99
CA SER A 128 -11.64 -1.68 13.08
C SER A 128 -11.00 -0.32 12.70
N PRO A 129 -10.57 0.48 13.71
CA PRO A 129 -9.70 1.63 13.48
C PRO A 129 -8.45 1.28 12.65
N VAL A 130 -8.03 2.18 11.76
CA VAL A 130 -6.88 1.98 10.86
C VAL A 130 -5.61 1.55 11.59
N ALA A 131 -5.33 2.14 12.76
CA ALA A 131 -4.16 1.78 13.57
C ALA A 131 -4.20 0.31 14.01
N GLU A 132 -5.37 -0.20 14.40
CA GLU A 132 -5.54 -1.60 14.78
C GLU A 132 -5.37 -2.53 13.59
N ILE A 133 -5.86 -2.15 12.41
CA ILE A 133 -5.70 -2.94 11.19
C ILE A 133 -4.21 -3.01 10.80
N CYS A 134 -3.50 -1.89 10.83
CA CYS A 134 -2.06 -1.86 10.54
C CYS A 134 -1.28 -2.72 11.55
N GLN A 135 -1.68 -2.71 12.82
CA GLN A 135 -1.09 -3.58 13.84
C GLN A 135 -1.40 -5.06 13.61
N GLN A 136 -2.64 -5.41 13.22
CA GLN A 136 -3.00 -6.79 12.87
C GLN A 136 -2.17 -7.30 11.69
N VAL A 137 -1.97 -6.48 10.66
CA VAL A 137 -1.12 -6.81 9.50
C VAL A 137 0.31 -7.08 9.95
N SER A 138 0.85 -6.18 10.77
CA SER A 138 2.19 -6.31 11.34
C SER A 138 2.37 -7.62 12.12
N ILE A 139 1.45 -7.93 13.04
CA ILE A 139 1.49 -9.16 13.84
C ILE A 139 1.39 -10.41 12.95
N ASN A 140 0.44 -10.43 12.01
CA ASN A 140 0.22 -11.58 11.12
C ASN A 140 1.43 -11.86 10.24
N LEU A 141 2.02 -10.82 9.64
CA LEU A 141 3.19 -10.96 8.78
C LEU A 141 4.43 -11.31 9.59
N CYS A 142 4.58 -10.75 10.79
CA CYS A 142 5.64 -11.14 11.72
C CYS A 142 5.61 -12.64 12.06
N MET A 143 4.42 -13.20 12.31
CA MET A 143 4.24 -14.63 12.55
C MET A 143 4.49 -15.46 11.28
N GLN A 144 3.95 -15.02 10.14
CA GLN A 144 4.10 -15.71 8.84
C GLN A 144 5.55 -15.81 8.39
N LEU A 145 6.32 -14.74 8.57
CA LEU A 145 7.73 -14.66 8.19
C LEU A 145 8.67 -15.23 9.27
N ASN A 146 8.12 -15.64 10.42
CA ASN A 146 8.87 -16.13 11.57
C ASN A 146 9.95 -15.13 12.07
N LEU A 147 9.63 -13.84 12.03
CA LEU A 147 10.52 -12.74 12.41
C LEU A 147 10.29 -12.25 13.85
N GLY A 148 9.32 -12.81 14.58
CA GLY A 148 8.95 -12.32 15.91
C GLY A 148 10.00 -12.49 17.00
N ALA A 149 11.04 -13.31 16.77
CA ALA A 149 12.14 -13.52 17.71
C ALA A 149 13.35 -12.62 17.42
N THR A 150 13.39 -11.91 16.29
CA THR A 150 14.58 -11.18 15.83
C THR A 150 14.62 -9.73 16.30
N ALA A 151 13.45 -9.11 16.57
CA ALA A 151 13.36 -7.79 17.19
C ALA A 151 12.21 -7.71 18.20
N ASN A 152 12.43 -7.03 19.33
CA ASN A 152 11.43 -6.89 20.40
C ASN A 152 10.18 -6.09 19.96
N ASP A 153 10.32 -5.24 18.95
CA ASP A 153 9.27 -4.37 18.41
C ASP A 153 8.82 -4.77 16.98
N ALA A 154 9.27 -5.93 16.46
CA ALA A 154 8.89 -6.41 15.13
C ALA A 154 7.36 -6.44 14.93
N LEU A 155 6.61 -6.82 15.97
CA LEU A 155 5.15 -6.91 15.93
C LEU A 155 4.45 -5.58 15.67
N ILE A 156 5.10 -4.45 15.92
CA ILE A 156 4.51 -3.11 15.74
C ILE A 156 5.15 -2.32 14.60
N TYR A 157 6.42 -2.59 14.27
CA TYR A 157 7.21 -1.78 13.35
C TYR A 157 6.59 -1.68 11.94
N LEU A 158 6.13 -2.79 11.36
CA LEU A 158 5.48 -2.75 10.04
C LEU A 158 4.15 -1.99 10.06
N GLY A 159 3.44 -2.02 11.17
CA GLY A 159 2.23 -1.23 11.37
C GLY A 159 2.53 0.27 11.32
N ASP A 160 3.61 0.70 11.98
CA ASP A 160 4.07 2.08 11.93
C ASP A 160 4.51 2.50 10.53
N LEU A 161 5.25 1.64 9.82
CA LEU A 161 5.63 1.86 8.42
C LEU A 161 4.40 2.06 7.52
N LEU A 162 3.36 1.23 7.67
CA LEU A 162 2.11 1.37 6.92
C LEU A 162 1.40 2.69 7.21
N LEU A 163 1.37 3.13 8.46
CA LEU A 163 0.78 4.41 8.85
C LEU A 163 1.58 5.60 8.29
N GLN A 164 2.90 5.53 8.39
CA GLN A 164 3.82 6.56 7.90
C GLN A 164 3.84 6.67 6.38
N ALA A 165 3.50 5.60 5.65
CA ALA A 165 3.42 5.60 4.19
C ALA A 165 2.18 6.31 3.62
N LYS A 166 1.31 6.88 4.47
CA LYS A 166 0.12 7.65 4.03
C LYS A 166 0.44 8.78 3.03
N PRO A 167 1.45 9.65 3.23
CA PRO A 167 1.78 10.70 2.27
C PRO A 167 2.20 10.13 0.91
N GLU A 168 2.95 9.02 0.89
CA GLU A 168 3.39 8.37 -0.35
C GLU A 168 2.22 7.73 -1.09
N ARG A 169 1.26 7.10 -0.39
CA ARG A 169 0.00 6.64 -1.00
C ARG A 169 -0.79 7.79 -1.61
N ALA A 170 -0.87 8.93 -0.91
CA ALA A 170 -1.57 10.12 -1.41
C ALA A 170 -0.86 10.70 -2.66
N GLU A 171 0.47 10.78 -2.66
CA GLU A 171 1.27 11.21 -3.81
C GLU A 171 1.05 10.28 -5.01
N LEU A 172 1.12 8.96 -4.80
CA LEU A 172 0.88 7.98 -5.86
C LEU A 172 -0.52 8.12 -6.45
N LEU A 173 -1.54 8.30 -5.61
CA LEU A 173 -2.92 8.52 -6.06
C LEU A 173 -3.07 9.84 -6.84
N GLU A 174 -2.51 10.92 -6.32
CA GLU A 174 -2.52 12.23 -6.99
C GLU A 174 -1.84 12.13 -8.35
N PHE A 175 -0.65 11.53 -8.41
CA PHE A 175 0.09 11.34 -9.65
C PHE A 175 -0.70 10.49 -10.64
N ALA A 176 -1.28 9.38 -10.16
CA ALA A 176 -2.12 8.48 -10.95
C ALA A 176 -3.30 9.18 -11.60
N LEU A 177 -3.88 10.19 -10.96
CA LEU A 177 -5.13 10.83 -11.39
C LEU A 177 -4.95 12.20 -12.06
N THR A 178 -3.81 12.86 -11.86
CA THR A 178 -3.58 14.24 -12.36
C THR A 178 -2.57 14.31 -13.50
N GLN A 179 -1.62 13.37 -13.56
CA GLN A 179 -0.56 13.43 -14.56
C GLN A 179 -1.01 12.87 -15.91
N PRO A 180 -0.36 13.30 -17.01
CA PRO A 180 -0.56 12.69 -18.33
C PRO A 180 -0.17 11.21 -18.31
N VAL A 181 -0.90 10.36 -19.06
CA VAL A 181 -0.63 8.91 -19.13
C VAL A 181 0.84 8.59 -19.46
N ALA A 182 1.46 9.34 -20.37
CA ALA A 182 2.86 9.16 -20.74
C ALA A 182 3.85 9.38 -19.56
N ALA A 183 3.48 10.17 -18.57
CA ALA A 183 4.31 10.40 -17.38
C ALA A 183 4.21 9.23 -16.37
N LEU A 184 3.11 8.48 -16.39
CA LEU A 184 2.89 7.32 -15.50
C LEU A 184 3.92 6.22 -15.77
N ASP A 185 4.08 5.84 -17.04
CA ASP A 185 5.05 4.81 -17.45
C ASP A 185 6.49 5.21 -17.13
N LYS A 186 6.80 6.50 -17.26
CA LYS A 186 8.13 7.03 -16.93
C LYS A 186 8.42 6.89 -15.43
N ARG A 187 7.47 7.29 -14.58
CA ARG A 187 7.62 7.23 -13.13
C ARG A 187 7.86 5.80 -12.64
N ILE A 188 7.16 4.81 -13.18
CA ILE A 188 7.37 3.40 -12.79
C ILE A 188 8.75 2.88 -13.19
N LYS A 189 9.31 3.32 -14.33
CA LYS A 189 10.65 2.90 -14.78
C LYS A 189 11.79 3.51 -13.95
N GLU A 190 11.52 4.60 -13.25
CA GLU A 190 12.50 5.34 -12.44
C GLU A 190 12.45 4.96 -10.94
N SER A 191 11.43 4.21 -10.53
CA SER A 191 11.22 3.69 -9.16
C SER A 191 11.91 2.34 -8.96
#